data_AF-A0A8W8M0U2-F1
#
_entry.id   AF-A0A8W8M0U2-F1
#
_cell.length_a   1.000
_cell.length_b   1.000
_cell.length_c   1.000
_cell.angle_alpha   90.00
_cell.angle_beta   90.00
_cell.angle_gamma   90.00
#
_symmetry.space_group_name_H-M   'P 1'
#
loop_
_entity.id
_entity.type
_entity.pdbx_description
1 polymer ?
#
loop_
_entity_poly.entity_id
_entity_poly.type
_entity_poly.pdbx_seq_one_letter_code
_entity_poly.pdbx_strand_id
1 'polypeptide(L)'
;MFHVIDESCPYHNWTSVARDRCPYPVEFHCLRDEYGRIGWLCSEPVWVEKDRCPVFNVGAKKLDTTSCLKTRCPPYIYRSNDIDVIPRHI
;
A
#
# COMPACT_ATOMS: atom_id res chain seq x y z
N MET A 1 -6.08 11.38 -2.36
CA MET A 1 -5.17 12.08 -1.41
C MET A 1 -4.61 11.03 -0.47
N PHE A 2 -3.33 11.14 -0.08
CA PHE A 2 -2.70 10.21 0.86
C PHE A 2 -2.89 10.70 2.29
N HIS A 3 -3.41 9.84 3.16
CA HIS A 3 -3.75 10.14 4.54
C HIS A 3 -2.78 9.40 5.46
N VAL A 4 -1.79 10.13 5.97
CA VAL A 4 -0.82 9.59 6.94
C VAL A 4 -1.56 9.16 8.21
N ILE A 5 -1.18 8.01 8.75
CA ILE A 5 -1.73 7.47 9.99
C ILE A 5 -0.59 7.24 10.99
N ASP A 6 -0.90 7.42 12.28
CA ASP A 6 0.04 7.18 13.37
C ASP A 6 0.07 5.70 13.80
N GLU A 7 -0.80 4.88 13.22
CA GLU A 7 -0.95 3.46 13.50
C GLU A 7 -0.45 2.55 12.36
N SER A 8 -0.46 1.25 12.61
CA SER A 8 -0.18 0.25 11.57
C SER A 8 -1.37 0.12 10.62
N CYS A 9 -1.12 -0.26 9.36
CA CYS A 9 -2.19 -0.71 8.47
C CYS A 9 -3.05 -1.85 9.08
N PRO A 10 -4.37 -1.84 8.86
CA PRO A 10 -5.31 -2.71 9.56
C PRO A 10 -5.34 -4.13 8.98
N TYR A 11 -4.70 -5.10 9.64
CA TYR A 11 -4.64 -6.49 9.13
C TYR A 11 -5.96 -7.28 9.29
N HIS A 12 -6.59 -7.23 10.46
CA HIS A 12 -7.74 -8.11 10.75
C HIS A 12 -9.08 -7.64 10.18
N ASN A 13 -9.19 -6.38 9.74
CA ASN A 13 -10.46 -5.76 9.32
C ASN A 13 -10.33 -4.96 8.01
N TRP A 14 -9.38 -5.33 7.15
CA TRP A 14 -9.06 -4.58 5.93
C TRP A 14 -10.29 -4.24 5.08
N THR A 15 -11.16 -5.22 4.84
CA THR A 15 -12.39 -5.02 4.03
C THR A 15 -13.34 -4.00 4.65
N SER A 16 -13.49 -3.99 5.98
CA SER A 16 -14.34 -2.99 6.66
C SER A 16 -13.73 -1.61 6.52
N VAL A 17 -12.43 -1.46 6.80
CA VAL A 17 -11.75 -0.18 6.70
C VAL A 17 -11.77 0.35 5.26
N ALA A 18 -11.55 -0.52 4.27
CA ALA A 18 -11.62 -0.15 2.86
C ALA A 18 -13.01 0.38 2.47
N ARG A 19 -14.09 -0.23 2.97
CA ARG A 19 -15.47 0.22 2.76
C ARG A 19 -15.78 1.55 3.45
N ASP A 20 -15.19 1.79 4.61
CA ASP A 20 -15.41 3.01 5.38
C ASP A 20 -14.58 4.20 4.83
N ARG A 21 -13.43 3.92 4.20
CA ARG A 21 -12.48 4.94 3.74
C ARG A 21 -12.61 5.27 2.25
N CYS A 22 -13.00 4.32 1.42
CA CYS A 22 -13.07 4.49 -0.04
C CYS A 22 -14.48 4.24 -0.58
N PRO A 23 -14.91 5.01 -1.60
CA PRO A 23 -16.15 4.71 -2.34
C PRO A 23 -16.13 3.30 -2.94
N TYR A 24 -14.96 2.86 -3.42
CA TYR A 24 -14.70 1.54 -3.95
C TYR A 24 -13.66 0.83 -3.08
N PRO A 25 -14.02 -0.23 -2.34
CA PRO A 25 -13.08 -0.91 -1.44
C PRO A 25 -11.84 -1.48 -2.14
N VAL A 26 -11.98 -1.83 -3.43
CA VAL A 26 -10.87 -2.34 -4.25
C VAL A 26 -9.79 -1.28 -4.53
N GLU A 27 -10.10 0.00 -4.35
CA GLU A 27 -9.16 1.10 -4.54
C GLU A 27 -8.40 1.45 -3.26
N PHE A 28 -8.71 0.81 -2.14
CA PHE A 28 -8.03 1.10 -0.89
C PHE A 28 -6.63 0.51 -0.88
N HIS A 29 -5.65 1.35 -0.57
CA HIS A 29 -4.27 0.96 -0.30
C HIS A 29 -3.88 1.51 1.06
N CYS A 30 -3.15 0.72 1.85
CA CYS A 30 -2.37 1.22 2.98
C CYS A 30 -0.91 0.91 2.71
N LEU A 31 -0.12 1.96 2.50
CA LEU A 31 1.23 1.89 1.94
C LEU A 31 2.15 2.79 2.74
N ARG A 32 3.45 2.62 2.53
CA ARG A 32 4.45 3.62 2.92
C ARG A 32 4.65 4.63 1.79
N ASP A 33 4.93 5.87 2.16
CA ASP A 33 5.47 6.84 1.22
C ASP A 33 7.00 6.71 1.08
N GLU A 34 7.59 7.51 0.19
CA GLU A 34 9.04 7.50 -0.05
C GLU A 34 9.88 7.92 1.17
N TYR A 35 9.27 8.52 2.19
CA TYR A 35 9.90 8.92 3.45
C TYR A 35 9.67 7.90 4.58
N GLY A 36 8.99 6.78 4.29
CA GLY A 36 8.70 5.73 5.25
C GLY A 36 7.48 5.99 6.13
N ARG A 37 6.70 7.06 5.88
CA ARG A 37 5.45 7.32 6.60
C ARG A 37 4.36 6.39 6.09
N ILE A 38 3.62 5.80 7.02
CA ILE A 38 2.51 4.91 6.68
C ILE A 38 1.25 5.77 6.50
N GLY A 39 0.44 5.42 5.51
CA GLY A 39 -0.81 6.09 5.25
C GLY A 39 -1.69 5.30 4.31
N TRP A 40 -2.92 5.78 4.13
CA TRP A 40 -3.88 5.17 3.20
C TRP A 40 -4.24 6.10 2.04
N LEU A 41 -4.65 5.49 0.93
CA LEU A 41 -5.06 6.15 -0.30
C LEU A 41 -6.19 5.35 -0.95
N CYS A 42 -7.18 6.06 -1.48
CA CYS A 42 -8.11 5.51 -2.46
C CYS A 42 -7.61 5.86 -3.86
N SER A 43 -7.23 4.85 -4.64
CA SER A 43 -6.80 4.99 -6.03
C SER A 43 -6.98 3.67 -6.78
N GLU A 44 -7.17 3.75 -8.10
CA GLU A 44 -7.12 2.56 -8.93
C GLU A 44 -5.83 1.77 -8.68
N PRO A 45 -5.91 0.44 -8.54
CA PRO A 45 -4.72 -0.35 -8.30
C PRO A 45 -3.83 -0.41 -9.53
N VAL A 46 -2.52 -0.49 -9.29
CA VAL A 46 -1.51 -0.65 -10.33
C VAL A 46 -0.93 -2.06 -10.27
N TRP A 47 -0.39 -2.53 -11.40
CA TRP A 47 0.42 -3.73 -11.41
C TRP A 47 1.80 -3.43 -10.85
N VAL A 48 2.24 -4.28 -9.93
CA VAL A 48 3.56 -4.21 -9.31
C VAL A 48 4.39 -5.36 -9.82
N GLU A 49 5.60 -5.05 -10.31
CA GLU A 49 6.53 -6.05 -10.80
C GLU A 49 7.06 -6.92 -9.66
N LYS A 50 7.60 -8.10 -10.01
CA LYS A 50 8.28 -8.98 -9.05
C LYS A 50 9.36 -8.20 -8.27
N ASP A 51 9.53 -8.56 -7.00
CA ASP A 51 10.55 -7.98 -6.12
C ASP A 51 10.44 -6.46 -5.88
N ARG A 52 9.30 -5.85 -6.25
CA ARG A 52 8.98 -4.43 -6.00
C ARG A 52 7.78 -4.28 -5.06
N CYS A 53 7.80 -3.17 -4.33
CA CYS A 53 6.81 -2.78 -3.32
C CYS A 53 6.03 -1.56 -3.84
N PRO A 54 4.69 -1.51 -3.78
CA PRO A 54 3.96 -0.26 -4.03
C PRO A 54 4.27 0.75 -2.93
N VAL A 55 4.47 1.99 -3.33
CA VAL A 55 4.66 3.15 -2.44
C VAL A 55 3.82 4.30 -2.94
N PHE A 56 3.49 5.22 -2.05
CA PHE A 56 2.97 6.52 -2.49
C PHE A 56 4.15 7.46 -2.74
N ASN A 57 4.23 8.04 -3.94
CA ASN A 57 5.20 9.07 -4.27
C ASN A 57 4.55 10.44 -4.00
N VAL A 58 4.95 11.10 -2.92
CA VAL A 58 4.41 12.39 -2.47
C VAL A 58 4.73 13.49 -3.48
N GLY A 59 5.94 13.50 -4.04
CA GLY A 59 6.35 14.47 -5.07
C GLY A 59 5.49 14.40 -6.33
N ALA A 60 5.21 13.19 -6.82
CA ALA A 60 4.42 12.94 -8.01
C ALA A 60 2.91 12.77 -7.73
N LYS A 61 2.50 12.76 -6.46
CA LYS A 61 1.12 12.57 -5.98
C LYS A 61 0.42 11.32 -6.55
N LYS A 62 1.14 10.22 -6.69
CA LYS A 62 0.63 8.99 -7.31
C LYS A 62 1.22 7.73 -6.69
N LEU A 63 0.57 6.59 -6.97
CA LEU A 63 1.17 5.28 -6.74
C LEU A 63 2.42 5.11 -7.61
N ASP A 64 3.45 4.59 -6.98
CA ASP A 64 4.72 4.25 -7.60
C ASP A 64 5.20 2.91 -7.01
N THR A 65 6.36 2.45 -7.45
CA THR A 65 6.97 1.23 -6.95
C THR A 65 8.42 1.46 -6.57
N THR A 66 8.87 0.83 -5.50
CA THR A 66 10.26 0.87 -5.08
C THR A 66 10.84 -0.53 -4.96
N SER A 67 12.17 -0.64 -5.07
CA SER A 67 12.88 -1.87 -4.78
C SER A 67 12.76 -2.18 -3.28
N CYS A 68 12.48 -3.43 -2.95
CA CYS A 68 12.21 -3.78 -1.56
C CYS A 68 13.51 -3.89 -0.74
N LEU A 69 13.53 -3.21 0.40
CA LEU A 69 14.64 -3.26 1.34
C LEU A 69 14.44 -4.45 2.27
N LYS A 70 15.23 -5.52 2.09
CA LYS A 70 15.42 -6.66 3.00
C LYS A 70 14.21 -7.54 3.35
N THR A 71 12.95 -7.13 3.14
CA THR A 71 11.74 -7.94 3.38
C THR A 71 10.89 -8.17 2.14
N ARG A 72 10.34 -9.39 2.09
CA ARG A 72 9.68 -10.08 0.97
C ARG A 72 8.57 -9.27 0.32
N CYS A 73 8.86 -8.62 -0.80
CA CYS A 73 7.81 -8.50 -1.79
C CYS A 73 7.55 -9.83 -2.47
N PRO A 74 6.36 -9.96 -3.07
CA PRO A 74 6.06 -11.15 -3.84
C PRO A 74 7.11 -11.38 -4.92
N PRO A 75 7.50 -12.64 -5.12
CA PRO A 75 8.35 -13.04 -6.23
C PRO A 75 7.56 -13.14 -7.56
N TYR A 76 6.36 -12.56 -7.62
CA TYR A 76 5.45 -12.60 -8.77
C TYR A 76 4.79 -11.24 -8.98
N ILE A 77 4.19 -11.02 -10.16
CA ILE A 77 3.45 -9.79 -10.49
C ILE A 77 2.10 -9.81 -9.76
N TYR A 78 1.73 -8.71 -9.11
CA TYR A 78 0.53 -8.59 -8.29
C TYR A 78 -0.13 -7.22 -8.43
N ARG A 79 -1.39 -7.06 -7.99
CA ARG A 79 -2.02 -5.73 -7.92
C ARG A 79 -1.68 -5.07 -6.60
N SER A 80 -1.45 -3.76 -6.60
CA SER A 80 -1.06 -3.02 -5.40
C SER A 80 -2.05 -3.08 -4.23
N ASN A 81 -3.32 -3.43 -4.50
CA ASN A 81 -4.37 -3.64 -3.50
C ASN A 81 -4.52 -5.12 -3.05
N ASP A 82 -3.81 -6.06 -3.68
CA ASP A 82 -3.85 -7.49 -3.33
C ASP A 82 -3.00 -7.79 -2.09
N ILE A 83 -2.09 -6.88 -1.73
CA ILE A 83 -1.07 -7.12 -0.72
C ILE A 83 -1.18 -6.07 0.36
N ASP A 84 -1.50 -6.56 1.55
CA ASP A 84 -1.27 -5.86 2.80
C ASP A 84 0.25 -5.67 2.94
N VAL A 85 0.80 -4.58 2.42
CA VAL A 85 2.23 -4.27 2.56
C VAL A 85 2.51 -3.78 3.98
N ILE A 86 2.28 -4.65 4.96
CA ILE A 86 3.09 -4.71 6.17
C ILE A 86 3.85 -6.03 6.12
N PRO A 87 5.14 -6.04 5.74
CA PRO A 87 6.00 -7.07 6.26
C PRO A 87 6.02 -6.88 7.77
N ARG A 88 5.36 -7.77 8.52
CA ARG A 88 5.63 -7.92 9.95
C ARG A 88 7.14 -8.14 10.06
N HIS A 89 7.81 -7.30 10.84
CA HIS A 89 8.90 -7.79 11.66
C HIS A 89 8.32 -8.94 12.50
N ILE A 90 8.56 -10.17 12.08
CA ILE A 90 8.67 -11.32 12.98
C ILE A 90 10.16 -11.63 13.06
#